data_AF-A0A7H8KRD7-F1
#
_entry.id   AF-A0A7H8KRD7-F1
#
_cell.length_a   1.000
_cell.length_b   1.000
_cell.length_c   1.000
_cell.angle_alpha   90.00
_cell.angle_beta   90.00
_cell.angle_gamma   90.00
#
_symmetry.space_group_name_H-M   'P 1'
#
loop_
_entity.id
_entity.type
_entity.pdbx_description
1 polymer ?
#
loop_
_entity_poly.entity_id
_entity_poly.type
_entity_poly.pdbx_seq_one_letter_code
_entity_poly.pdbx_strand_id
1 'polypeptide(L)'
;MDEDGFWQLLEECRPPGADPDAERLAAALEERLSAGPVAALAGFAERLSTALYRLDRRELGEGLGGDAFRYARAAVVADGRAAYRAVLADPRRFAPYAEEFVWAEPLLYVPDRAYRRLAGGEWPRATAHSYESYSNAGGWGR
;
A
#
# COMPACT_ATOMS: atom_id res chain seq x y z
N MET A 1 -2.98 14.27 3.69
CA MET A 1 -1.56 14.45 3.31
C MET A 1 -1.45 14.46 1.79
N ASP A 2 -0.40 15.08 1.27
CA ASP A 2 -0.05 15.03 -0.15
C ASP A 2 0.79 13.78 -0.47
N GLU A 3 1.23 13.65 -1.72
CA GLU A 3 2.04 12.52 -2.17
C GLU A 3 3.44 12.51 -1.55
N ASP A 4 4.10 13.67 -1.44
CA ASP A 4 5.45 13.74 -0.88
C ASP A 4 5.47 13.35 0.60
N GLY A 5 4.51 13.85 1.39
CA GLY A 5 4.36 13.48 2.79
C GLY A 5 4.06 11.99 3.01
N PHE A 6 3.33 11.35 2.09
CA PHE A 6 3.07 9.90 2.15
C PHE A 6 4.37 9.09 1.98
N TRP A 7 5.17 9.42 0.98
CA TRP A 7 6.43 8.71 0.73
C TRP A 7 7.47 9.00 1.79
N GLN A 8 7.54 10.23 2.29
CA GLN A 8 8.41 10.61 3.40
C GLN A 8 8.06 9.81 4.66
N LEU A 9 6.77 9.66 4.97
CA LEU A 9 6.33 8.88 6.13
C LEU A 9 6.74 7.40 6.03
N LEU A 10 6.60 6.78 4.86
CA LEU A 10 7.08 5.41 4.61
C LEU A 10 8.60 5.28 4.86
N GLU A 11 9.37 6.27 4.41
CA GLU A 11 10.82 6.27 4.59
C GLU A 11 11.24 6.51 6.04
N GLU A 12 10.59 7.45 6.74
CA GLU A 12 10.84 7.71 8.16
C GLU A 12 10.49 6.52 9.07
N CYS A 13 9.49 5.73 8.69
CA CYS A 13 9.08 4.53 9.40
C CYS A 13 9.81 3.26 8.94
N ARG A 14 10.71 3.36 7.95
CA ARG A 14 11.44 2.22 7.42
C ARG A 14 12.38 1.65 8.49
N PRO A 15 12.24 0.36 8.85
CA PRO A 15 13.14 -0.26 9.81
C PRO A 15 14.54 -0.43 9.19
N PRO A 16 15.61 -0.42 10.01
CA PRO A 16 16.90 -0.89 9.56
C PRO A 16 16.84 -2.39 9.23
N GLY A 17 17.61 -2.80 8.22
CA GLY A 17 17.72 -4.20 7.79
C GLY A 17 16.51 -4.72 6.98
N ALA A 18 16.53 -6.02 6.66
CA ALA A 18 15.53 -6.66 5.81
C ALA A 18 14.17 -6.82 6.50
N ASP A 19 13.08 -6.48 5.82
CA ASP A 19 11.70 -6.59 6.30
C ASP A 19 10.82 -7.24 5.22
N PRO A 20 11.00 -8.55 4.94
CA PRO A 20 10.48 -9.21 3.74
C PRO A 20 8.95 -9.16 3.60
N ASP A 21 8.22 -9.09 4.71
CA ASP A 21 6.75 -9.03 4.72
C ASP A 21 6.20 -7.64 5.10
N ALA A 22 7.08 -6.64 5.19
CA ALA A 22 6.79 -5.27 5.66
C ALA A 22 6.12 -5.18 7.05
N GLU A 23 6.24 -6.22 7.90
CA GLU A 23 5.60 -6.24 9.22
C GLU A 23 6.10 -5.12 10.12
N ARG A 24 7.43 -4.89 10.14
CA ARG A 24 8.03 -3.86 11.01
C ARG A 24 7.72 -2.47 10.49
N LEU A 25 7.75 -2.27 9.18
CA LEU A 25 7.29 -1.03 8.56
C LEU A 25 5.82 -0.75 8.91
N ALA A 26 4.93 -1.73 8.77
CA ALA A 26 3.52 -1.58 9.09
C ALA A 26 3.30 -1.24 10.57
N ALA A 27 4.02 -1.90 11.48
CA ALA A 27 3.96 -1.61 12.91
C ALA A 27 4.41 -0.17 13.24
N ALA A 28 5.52 0.30 12.63
CA ALA A 28 6.03 1.65 12.82
C ALA A 28 5.06 2.72 12.26
N LEU A 29 4.44 2.46 11.11
CA LEU A 29 3.40 3.33 10.55
C LEU A 29 2.16 3.37 11.44
N GLU A 30 1.72 2.22 11.95
CA GLU A 30 0.59 2.12 12.87
C GLU A 30 0.84 2.94 14.14
N GLU A 31 2.01 2.79 14.76
CA GLU A 31 2.42 3.59 15.93
C GLU A 31 2.40 5.08 15.60
N ARG A 32 3.10 5.50 14.53
CA ARG A 32 3.22 6.91 14.14
C ARG A 32 1.87 7.54 13.84
N LEU A 33 0.99 6.84 13.11
CA LEU A 33 -0.32 7.36 12.72
C LEU A 33 -1.33 7.35 13.87
N SER A 34 -1.25 6.38 14.79
CA SER A 34 -2.13 6.33 15.97
C SER A 34 -1.84 7.44 17.00
N ALA A 35 -0.64 8.01 16.98
CA ALA A 35 -0.26 9.17 17.81
C ALA A 35 -0.64 10.53 17.17
N GLY A 36 -1.09 10.54 15.90
CA GLY A 36 -1.44 11.74 15.16
C GLY A 36 -2.94 12.05 15.14
N PRO A 37 -3.38 13.07 14.39
CA PRO A 37 -4.80 13.35 14.18
C PRO A 37 -5.43 12.37 13.16
N VAL A 38 -6.73 12.09 13.30
CA VAL A 38 -7.51 11.26 12.34
C VAL A 38 -7.31 11.70 10.89
N ALA A 39 -7.19 13.01 10.64
CA ALA A 39 -6.97 13.55 9.30
C ALA A 39 -5.64 13.09 8.66
N ALA A 40 -4.58 12.86 9.46
CA ALA A 40 -3.32 12.32 8.96
C ALA A 40 -3.48 10.86 8.54
N LEU A 41 -4.14 10.05 9.38
CA LEU A 41 -4.48 8.67 9.09
C LEU A 41 -5.37 8.52 7.84
N ALA A 42 -6.43 9.32 7.74
CA ALA A 42 -7.31 9.35 6.57
C ALA A 42 -6.51 9.73 5.31
N GLY A 43 -5.62 10.72 5.42
CA GLY A 43 -4.73 11.11 4.33
C GLY A 43 -3.79 9.99 3.89
N PHE A 44 -3.22 9.23 4.84
CA PHE A 44 -2.39 8.07 4.52
C PHE A 44 -3.19 6.98 3.80
N ALA A 45 -4.39 6.64 4.31
CA ALA A 45 -5.27 5.65 3.69
C ALA A 45 -5.65 6.03 2.25
N GLU A 46 -5.95 7.31 2.01
CA GLU A 46 -6.26 7.83 0.68
C GLU A 46 -5.06 7.70 -0.28
N ARG A 47 -3.85 8.00 0.19
CA ARG A 47 -2.64 7.88 -0.65
C ARG A 47 -2.26 6.43 -0.93
N LEU A 48 -2.37 5.56 0.07
CA LEU A 48 -2.14 4.13 -0.08
C LEU A 48 -3.12 3.52 -1.10
N SER A 49 -4.42 3.77 -0.93
CA SER A 49 -5.44 3.25 -1.85
C SER A 49 -5.24 3.78 -3.28
N THR A 50 -4.92 5.06 -3.45
CA THR A 50 -4.59 5.65 -4.76
C THR A 50 -3.37 4.98 -5.40
N ALA A 51 -2.31 4.73 -4.62
CA ALA A 51 -1.10 4.07 -5.13
C ALA A 51 -1.42 2.65 -5.62
N LEU A 52 -2.14 1.87 -4.81
CA LEU A 52 -2.55 0.50 -5.14
C LEU A 52 -3.48 0.46 -6.35
N TYR A 53 -4.43 1.39 -6.45
CA TYR A 53 -5.34 1.50 -7.58
C TYR A 53 -4.61 1.80 -8.90
N ARG A 54 -3.59 2.66 -8.88
CA ARG A 54 -2.74 2.94 -10.06
C ARG A 54 -1.91 1.73 -10.50
N LEU A 55 -1.54 0.86 -9.57
CA LEU A 55 -0.88 -0.41 -9.86
C LEU A 55 -1.85 -1.54 -10.25
N ASP A 56 -3.16 -1.34 -10.10
CA ASP A 56 -4.19 -2.32 -10.46
C ASP A 56 -4.41 -2.35 -11.98
N ARG A 57 -3.42 -2.87 -12.71
CA ARG A 57 -3.41 -2.94 -14.17
C ARG A 57 -3.28 -4.39 -14.63
N ARG A 58 -3.95 -4.72 -15.74
CA ARG A 58 -3.91 -6.06 -16.34
C ARG A 58 -2.49 -6.56 -16.61
N GLU A 59 -1.64 -5.71 -17.17
CA GLU A 59 -0.23 -6.02 -17.47
C GLU A 59 0.63 -6.39 -16.24
N LEU A 60 0.15 -6.10 -15.02
CA LEU A 60 0.80 -6.46 -13.77
C LEU A 60 0.17 -7.70 -13.11
N GLY A 61 -1.15 -7.84 -13.23
CA GLY A 61 -1.92 -8.83 -12.47
C GLY A 61 -2.44 -10.03 -13.27
N GLU A 62 -2.31 -10.04 -14.60
CA GLU A 62 -2.85 -11.12 -15.43
C GLU A 62 -2.23 -12.47 -15.06
N GLY A 63 -3.09 -13.43 -14.69
CA GLY A 63 -2.67 -14.76 -14.23
C GLY A 63 -2.40 -14.89 -12.74
N LEU A 64 -2.38 -13.78 -11.97
CA LEU A 64 -2.23 -13.83 -10.52
C LEU A 64 -3.58 -14.03 -9.80
N GLY A 65 -3.53 -14.68 -8.63
CA GLY A 65 -4.67 -14.68 -7.70
C GLY A 65 -4.93 -13.27 -7.16
N GLY A 66 -6.20 -12.95 -6.87
CA GLY A 66 -6.57 -11.62 -6.37
C GLY A 66 -5.79 -11.18 -5.12
N ASP A 67 -5.57 -12.10 -4.19
CA ASP A 67 -4.83 -11.84 -2.95
C ASP A 67 -3.34 -11.65 -3.23
N ALA A 68 -2.72 -12.56 -3.98
CA ALA A 68 -1.32 -12.44 -4.38
C ALA A 68 -1.04 -11.12 -5.10
N PHE A 69 -1.91 -10.72 -6.03
CA PHE A 69 -1.75 -9.45 -6.74
C PHE A 69 -1.92 -8.24 -5.81
N ARG A 70 -2.85 -8.30 -4.87
CA ARG A 70 -3.06 -7.25 -3.86
C ARG A 70 -1.83 -7.09 -2.96
N TYR A 71 -1.25 -8.19 -2.51
CA TYR A 71 -0.09 -8.17 -1.61
C TYR A 71 1.21 -7.78 -2.31
N ALA A 72 1.39 -8.22 -3.56
CA ALA A 72 2.52 -7.80 -4.39
C ALA A 72 2.48 -6.29 -4.71
N ARG A 73 1.30 -5.72 -5.00
CA ARG A 73 1.15 -4.26 -5.16
C ARG A 73 1.46 -3.51 -3.87
N ALA A 74 1.08 -4.04 -2.72
CA ALA A 74 1.45 -3.48 -1.42
C ALA A 74 2.97 -3.51 -1.21
N ALA A 75 3.65 -4.57 -1.62
CA ALA A 75 5.11 -4.70 -1.52
C ALA A 75 5.83 -3.64 -2.36
N VAL A 76 5.36 -3.36 -3.58
CA VAL A 76 5.88 -2.25 -4.40
C VAL A 76 5.79 -0.91 -3.67
N VAL A 77 4.70 -0.66 -2.96
CA VAL A 77 4.52 0.58 -2.16
C VAL A 77 5.42 0.57 -0.93
N ALA A 78 5.57 -0.58 -0.26
CA ALA A 78 6.46 -0.77 0.89
C ALA A 78 7.94 -0.55 0.53
N ASP A 79 8.37 -0.91 -0.68
CA ASP A 79 9.71 -0.60 -1.23
C ASP A 79 9.91 0.88 -1.55
N GLY A 80 8.82 1.66 -1.51
CA GLY A 80 8.85 3.10 -1.53
C GLY A 80 8.77 3.72 -2.93
N ARG A 81 8.98 5.03 -2.97
CA ARG A 81 8.63 5.88 -4.12
C ARG A 81 9.35 5.49 -5.41
N ALA A 82 10.62 5.09 -5.31
CA ALA A 82 11.43 4.75 -6.46
C ALA A 82 10.94 3.46 -7.13
N ALA A 83 10.68 2.41 -6.34
CA ALA A 83 10.11 1.15 -6.82
C ALA A 83 8.72 1.36 -7.44
N TYR A 84 7.85 2.08 -6.74
CA TYR A 84 6.53 2.45 -7.24
C TYR A 84 6.57 3.13 -8.62
N ARG A 85 7.39 4.17 -8.77
CA ARG A 85 7.55 4.89 -10.05
C ARG A 85 8.15 4.01 -11.13
N ALA A 86 9.11 3.16 -10.76
CA ALA A 86 9.76 2.24 -11.67
C ALA A 86 8.77 1.23 -12.27
N VAL A 87 7.89 0.65 -11.45
CA VAL A 87 6.83 -0.26 -11.91
C VAL A 87 5.77 0.46 -12.74
N LEU A 88 5.41 1.69 -12.38
CA LEU A 88 4.48 2.49 -13.19
C LEU A 88 5.03 2.73 -14.60
N ALA A 89 6.31 3.05 -14.71
CA ALA A 89 6.99 3.34 -15.97
C ALA A 89 7.29 2.08 -16.79
N ASP A 90 7.62 0.96 -16.14
CA ASP A 90 7.96 -0.30 -16.81
C ASP A 90 7.32 -1.49 -16.05
N PRO A 91 6.23 -2.07 -16.58
CA PRO A 91 5.52 -3.18 -15.96
C PRO A 91 6.38 -4.40 -15.65
N ARG A 92 7.47 -4.61 -16.40
CA ARG A 92 8.39 -5.74 -16.19
C ARG A 92 9.10 -5.68 -14.84
N ARG A 93 9.20 -4.49 -14.24
CA ARG A 93 9.77 -4.32 -12.90
C ARG A 93 8.89 -4.85 -11.78
N PHE A 94 7.66 -5.28 -12.09
CA PHE A 94 6.78 -5.94 -11.14
C PHE A 94 7.09 -7.44 -10.96
N ALA A 95 7.79 -8.06 -11.92
CA ALA A 95 8.06 -9.50 -11.90
C ALA A 95 8.68 -10.01 -10.58
N PRO A 96 9.67 -9.34 -9.95
CA PRO A 96 10.21 -9.80 -8.67
C PRO A 96 9.16 -9.89 -7.56
N TYR A 97 8.17 -8.99 -7.55
CA TYR A 97 7.10 -9.01 -6.55
C TYR A 97 6.09 -10.12 -6.80
N ALA A 98 5.77 -10.38 -8.07
CA ALA A 98 4.79 -11.37 -8.48
C ALA A 98 5.32 -12.81 -8.40
N GLU A 99 6.57 -13.04 -8.81
CA GLU A 99 7.15 -14.37 -8.98
C GLU A 99 7.86 -14.88 -7.72
N GLU A 100 8.50 -14.00 -6.95
CA GLU A 100 9.20 -14.36 -5.72
C GLU A 100 8.31 -14.29 -4.48
N PHE A 101 7.00 -14.04 -4.66
CA PHE A 101 6.01 -13.91 -3.59
C PHE A 101 6.38 -12.86 -2.54
N VAL A 102 7.00 -11.75 -2.96
CA VAL A 102 7.31 -10.62 -2.07
C VAL A 102 6.01 -9.87 -1.77
N TRP A 103 5.58 -9.94 -0.51
CA TRP A 103 4.27 -9.49 -0.09
C TRP A 103 4.38 -8.45 1.02
N ALA A 104 3.46 -7.50 1.05
CA ALA A 104 3.33 -6.57 2.17
C ALA A 104 1.86 -6.46 2.60
N GLU A 105 1.22 -7.60 2.83
CA GLU A 105 -0.15 -7.66 3.35
C GLU A 105 -0.34 -6.78 4.61
N PRO A 106 0.56 -6.77 5.62
CA PRO A 106 0.41 -5.96 6.83
C PRO A 106 0.17 -4.47 6.57
N LEU A 107 0.73 -3.92 5.49
CA LEU A 107 0.57 -2.52 5.11
C LEU A 107 -0.90 -2.14 4.86
N LEU A 108 -1.70 -3.09 4.33
CA LEU A 108 -3.11 -2.88 4.00
C LEU A 108 -3.99 -2.68 5.24
N TYR A 109 -3.56 -3.21 6.39
CA TYR A 109 -4.30 -3.11 7.65
C TYR A 109 -3.87 -1.93 8.52
N VAL A 110 -2.82 -1.19 8.14
CA VAL A 110 -2.34 -0.03 8.90
C VAL A 110 -3.46 0.98 9.19
N PRO A 111 -4.30 1.38 8.20
CA PRO A 111 -5.39 2.32 8.47
C PRO A 111 -6.37 1.83 9.53
N ASP A 112 -6.81 0.57 9.42
CA ASP A 112 -7.77 -0.05 10.32
C ASP A 112 -7.23 -0.18 11.74
N ARG A 113 -5.98 -0.65 11.88
CA ARG A 113 -5.37 -0.87 13.19
C ARG A 113 -5.04 0.45 13.89
N ALA A 114 -4.50 1.43 13.17
CA ALA A 114 -4.21 2.75 13.73
C ALA A 114 -5.50 3.48 14.13
N TYR A 115 -6.57 3.40 13.33
CA TYR A 115 -7.86 4.00 13.67
C TYR A 115 -8.46 3.36 14.93
N ARG A 116 -8.39 2.03 15.04
CA ARG A 116 -8.89 1.32 16.22
C ARG A 116 -8.18 1.77 17.49
N ARG A 117 -6.86 1.97 17.44
CA ARG A 117 -6.08 2.51 18.57
C ARG A 117 -6.46 3.95 18.91
N LEU A 118 -6.67 4.78 17.89
CA LEU A 118 -6.92 6.22 18.05
C LEU A 118 -8.35 6.54 18.50
N ALA A 119 -9.35 5.86 17.93
CA ALA A 119 -10.78 6.19 18.06
C ALA A 119 -11.64 5.05 18.64
N GLY A 120 -11.07 3.88 18.90
CA GLY A 120 -11.78 2.77 19.56
C GLY A 120 -12.81 2.03 18.70
N GLY A 121 -12.80 2.21 17.38
CA GLY A 121 -13.80 1.63 16.46
C GLY A 121 -13.22 1.08 15.16
N GLU A 122 -14.11 0.72 14.22
CA GLU A 122 -13.73 0.29 12.88
C GLU A 122 -13.49 1.49 11.96
N TRP A 123 -12.44 1.41 11.16
CA TRP A 123 -12.16 2.43 10.16
C TRP A 123 -13.25 2.38 9.08
N PRO A 124 -13.95 3.48 8.75
CA PRO A 124 -15.00 3.49 7.73
C PRO A 124 -14.52 3.24 6.30
N ARG A 125 -13.21 3.16 6.06
CA ARG A 125 -12.61 2.92 4.72
C ARG A 125 -13.14 3.85 3.63
N ALA A 126 -13.38 5.11 4.01
CA ALA A 126 -13.87 6.15 3.11
C ALA A 126 -12.73 6.72 2.23
N THR A 127 -12.14 5.86 1.38
CA THR A 127 -11.15 6.25 0.37
C THR A 127 -11.78 6.34 -1.01
N ALA A 128 -11.23 7.16 -1.90
CA ALA A 128 -11.77 7.33 -3.25
C ALA A 128 -11.67 6.05 -4.10
N HIS A 129 -10.68 5.21 -3.80
CA HIS A 129 -10.41 3.97 -4.51
C HIS A 129 -10.43 2.78 -3.56
N SER A 130 -10.92 1.64 -4.06
CA SER A 130 -10.72 0.35 -3.39
C SER A 130 -9.28 -0.11 -3.58
N TYR A 131 -8.68 -0.68 -2.54
CA TYR A 131 -7.38 -1.33 -2.65
C TYR A 131 -7.48 -2.76 -3.20
N GLU A 132 -8.71 -3.31 -3.28
CA GLU A 132 -8.96 -4.65 -3.80
C GLU A 132 -8.47 -4.79 -5.25
N SER A 133 -7.99 -5.98 -5.56
CA SER A 133 -7.57 -6.31 -6.92
C SER A 133 -8.75 -6.24 -7.89
N TYR A 134 -8.46 -5.85 -9.13
CA TYR A 134 -9.45 -5.74 -10.20
C TYR A 134 -10.53 -4.67 -9.95
N SER A 135 -10.25 -3.65 -9.13
CA SER A 135 -11.15 -2.52 -8.88
C SER A 135 -10.96 -1.35 -9.86
N ASN A 136 -9.81 -1.24 -10.51
CA ASN A 136 -9.53 -0.26 -11.55
C ASN A 136 -10.02 -0.75 -12.91
N ALA A 137 -11.31 -0.53 -13.21
CA ALA A 137 -11.91 -0.92 -14.49
C ALA A 137 -11.08 -0.48 -15.70
N GLY A 138 -10.59 0.76 -15.71
CA GLY A 138 -9.73 1.29 -16.77
C GLY A 138 -8.39 0.58 -16.92
N GLY A 139 -7.73 0.25 -15.80
CA GLY A 139 -6.50 -0.55 -15.78
C GLY A 139 -6.67 -1.98 -16.28
N TRP A 140 -7.91 -2.46 -16.31
CA TRP A 140 -8.30 -3.80 -16.77
C TRP A 140 -9.02 -3.81 -18.12
N GLY A 141 -9.23 -2.65 -18.74
CA GLY A 141 -9.94 -2.52 -20.03
C GLY A 141 -11.42 -2.91 -19.96
N ARG A 142 -12.09 -2.61 -18.85
CA ARG A 142 -13.52 -2.88 -18.60
C ARG A 142 -14.35 -1.61 -18.51
#